data_AF-A6QUA2-F1
#
_entry.id   AF-A6QUA2-F1
#
_cell.length_a   1.000
_cell.length_b   1.000
_cell.length_c   1.000
_cell.angle_alpha   90.00
_cell.angle_beta   90.00
_cell.angle_gamma   90.00
#
_symmetry.space_group_name_H-M   'P 1'
#
loop_
_entity.id
_entity.type
_entity.pdbx_description
1 polymer ?
#
loop_
_entity_poly.entity_id
_entity_poly.type
_entity_poly.pdbx_seq_one_letter_code
_entity_poly.pdbx_strand_id
1 'polypeptide(L)'
;MAHDLLPIKEGDKVTYKTTLNEGQPNEEVKEMEISEHDRIWIDSRHLHMKDLLGKLVDDFNKFRADNPQFNESGATANLNTVKDMIAGLSEFTEGKNAYTLHLNMAQECLDEDYRKPKHLADQLVRLLDEDCVGPSERLRLILLYLLYRNGLLPGDIKKLLAHSQLPPQDCEVIYNLDLLGARVEKPLKDSKPKPEPLFPRKVPTQTTEDDTSLSRFQPNLKFLLEEQNKGTLDTTIFPYTRPHLDPDGTIGPDNASQASLRSAKPTWARTRPSAAEPRQRIILFMAGGATFSEARACYEFARISSKDIYLATSHMLTPKLFLRQLGDLSVDKRRLDLPADRPAPKAPAHLFEKPAPQQPPVPPTGGLASMTISSRDAPHRSPNGAAGQPLKPAVLPVASSHKLGKKEKEKDKEKEKEKKKRNFFK
;
A
#
# COMPACT_ATOMS: atom_id res chain seq x y z
N MET A 1 -1.73 2.37 -11.49
CA MET A 1 -0.59 2.40 -12.41
C MET A 1 0.70 2.51 -11.61
N ALA A 2 1.22 3.70 -11.27
CA ALA A 2 2.42 3.81 -10.42
C ALA A 2 2.35 2.98 -9.12
N HIS A 3 1.35 3.20 -8.25
CA HIS A 3 1.08 2.43 -7.01
C HIS A 3 0.61 0.96 -7.23
N ASP A 4 0.76 0.39 -8.42
CA ASP A 4 0.31 -0.97 -8.76
C ASP A 4 1.42 -1.76 -9.46
N LEU A 5 2.09 -1.13 -10.43
CA LEU A 5 3.17 -1.71 -11.23
C LEU A 5 4.56 -1.49 -10.59
N LEU A 6 4.77 -0.32 -9.96
CA LEU A 6 6.10 0.12 -9.53
C LEU A 6 6.36 -0.24 -8.05
N PRO A 7 7.61 -0.51 -7.65
CA PRO A 7 8.00 -0.79 -6.26
C PRO A 7 7.98 0.46 -5.34
N ILE A 8 6.85 1.16 -5.30
CA ILE A 8 6.58 2.25 -4.34
C ILE A 8 6.37 1.64 -2.94
N LYS A 9 7.00 2.24 -1.94
CA LYS A 9 6.75 1.95 -0.52
C LYS A 9 5.76 2.97 0.03
N GLU A 10 4.77 2.48 0.77
CA GLU A 10 3.80 3.31 1.51
C GLU A 10 4.04 3.13 3.02
N GLY A 11 4.25 4.25 3.72
CA GLY A 11 4.50 4.35 5.16
C GLY A 11 4.36 5.80 5.60
N ASP A 12 5.14 6.24 6.60
CA ASP A 12 5.18 7.65 7.04
C ASP A 12 5.58 8.62 5.89
N LYS A 13 6.27 8.08 4.88
CA LYS A 13 6.59 8.73 3.60
C LYS A 13 6.28 7.76 2.47
N VAL A 14 5.88 8.28 1.31
CA VAL A 14 5.75 7.51 0.08
C VAL A 14 7.07 7.62 -0.68
N THR A 15 7.75 6.50 -0.92
CA THR A 15 9.05 6.51 -1.61
C THR A 15 9.09 5.60 -2.83
N TYR A 16 9.81 6.05 -3.85
CA TYR A 16 10.16 5.26 -5.03
C TYR A 16 11.68 5.05 -5.09
N LYS A 17 12.11 3.90 -5.61
CA LYS A 17 13.52 3.58 -5.82
C LYS A 17 13.78 3.53 -7.32
N THR A 18 14.66 4.40 -7.81
CA THR A 18 15.00 4.50 -9.24
C THR A 18 16.51 4.55 -9.45
N THR A 19 16.96 4.24 -10.66
CA THR A 19 18.35 4.38 -11.07
C THR A 19 18.52 5.69 -11.84
N LEU A 20 19.49 6.50 -11.40
CA LEU A 20 19.93 7.72 -12.09
C LEU A 20 21.16 7.40 -12.93
N ASN A 21 21.25 8.03 -14.12
CA ASN A 21 22.37 7.84 -15.06
C ASN A 21 22.61 6.36 -15.43
N GLU A 22 21.51 5.60 -15.57
CA GLU A 22 21.48 4.21 -16.00
C GLU A 22 22.36 3.97 -17.24
N GLY A 23 23.33 3.06 -17.14
CA GLY A 23 24.30 2.76 -18.20
C GLY A 23 25.48 3.74 -18.35
N GLN A 24 25.61 4.75 -17.48
CA GLN A 24 26.73 5.70 -17.46
C GLN A 24 27.74 5.39 -16.34
N PRO A 25 28.99 5.91 -16.39
CA PRO A 25 29.99 5.68 -15.34
C PRO A 25 29.64 6.21 -13.95
N ASN A 26 28.59 7.03 -13.85
CA ASN A 26 28.04 7.63 -12.64
C ASN A 26 26.61 7.13 -12.32
N GLU A 27 26.31 5.87 -12.67
CA GLU A 27 25.05 5.22 -12.29
C GLU A 27 24.86 5.21 -10.76
N GLU A 28 23.76 5.79 -10.27
CA GLU A 28 23.44 5.90 -8.84
C GLU A 28 22.01 5.40 -8.58
N VAL A 29 21.86 4.44 -7.67
CA VAL A 29 20.55 3.92 -7.26
C VAL A 29 20.02 4.73 -6.08
N LYS A 30 18.96 5.50 -6.30
CA LYS A 30 18.45 6.50 -5.37
C LYS A 30 17.03 6.19 -4.90
N GLU A 31 16.77 6.43 -3.62
CA GLU A 31 15.42 6.43 -3.05
C GLU A 31 14.90 7.87 -2.95
N MET A 32 13.69 8.11 -3.43
CA MET A 32 13.12 9.42 -3.73
C MET A 32 11.71 9.53 -3.17
N GLU A 33 11.36 10.69 -2.62
CA GLU A 33 10.10 10.90 -1.90
C GLU A 33 9.04 11.52 -2.81
N ILE A 34 7.87 10.90 -2.86
CA ILE A 34 6.68 11.41 -3.55
C ILE A 34 5.84 12.15 -2.52
N SER A 35 5.52 13.43 -2.75
CA SER A 35 4.82 14.27 -1.75
C SER A 35 3.90 15.34 -2.36
N GLU A 36 3.01 15.89 -1.54
CA GLU A 36 2.16 17.05 -1.90
C GLU A 36 2.94 18.39 -2.04
N HIS A 37 4.27 18.39 -1.95
CA HIS A 37 5.09 19.55 -2.29
C HIS A 37 5.60 19.50 -3.74
N ASP A 38 5.57 18.32 -4.37
CA ASP A 38 5.93 18.13 -5.77
C ASP A 38 4.78 18.53 -6.69
N ARG A 39 4.98 19.64 -7.42
CA ARG A 39 4.01 20.15 -8.41
C ARG A 39 3.87 19.24 -9.62
N ILE A 40 4.96 18.62 -10.07
CA ILE A 40 4.93 17.69 -11.21
C ILE A 40 4.04 16.50 -10.81
N TRP A 41 4.21 15.96 -9.59
CA TRP A 41 3.34 14.90 -9.06
C TRP A 41 1.87 15.33 -9.01
N ILE A 42 1.55 16.47 -8.39
CA ILE A 42 0.16 16.95 -8.24
C ILE A 42 -0.53 17.15 -9.60
N ASP A 43 0.14 17.78 -10.56
CA ASP A 43 -0.41 18.05 -11.89
C ASP A 43 -0.53 16.78 -12.77
N SER A 44 0.20 15.71 -12.43
CA SER A 44 0.36 14.51 -13.27
C SER A 44 -0.40 13.28 -12.78
N ARG A 45 -0.51 13.08 -11.46
CA ARG A 45 -1.04 11.85 -10.81
C ARG A 45 -2.50 11.47 -11.15
N HIS A 46 -3.20 12.33 -11.88
CA HIS A 46 -4.60 12.14 -12.28
C HIS A 46 -4.79 12.14 -13.81
N LEU A 47 -3.73 12.26 -14.60
CA LEU A 47 -3.77 12.19 -16.06
C LEU A 47 -3.79 10.73 -16.54
N HIS A 48 -4.12 10.51 -17.82
CA HIS A 48 -3.82 9.24 -18.49
C HIS A 48 -2.33 9.16 -18.79
N MET A 49 -1.77 7.95 -18.95
CA MET A 49 -0.32 7.81 -19.17
C MET A 49 0.13 8.44 -20.50
N LYS A 50 -0.71 8.36 -21.54
CA LYS A 50 -0.45 9.06 -22.82
C LYS A 50 -0.38 10.59 -22.63
N ASP A 51 -1.40 11.16 -21.96
CA ASP A 51 -1.48 12.60 -21.70
C ASP A 51 -0.29 13.08 -20.85
N LEU A 52 0.15 12.26 -19.89
CA LEU A 52 1.30 12.53 -19.04
C LEU A 52 2.60 12.56 -19.85
N LEU A 53 2.85 11.57 -20.70
CA LEU A 53 4.04 11.52 -21.56
C LEU A 53 4.09 12.73 -22.51
N GLY A 54 2.95 13.14 -23.08
CA GLY A 54 2.84 14.37 -23.88
C GLY A 54 3.11 15.63 -23.06
N LYS A 55 2.42 15.80 -21.92
CA LYS A 55 2.58 16.94 -21.01
C LYS A 55 4.02 17.11 -20.53
N LEU A 56 4.71 16.01 -20.20
CA LEU A 56 6.11 16.03 -19.78
C LEU A 56 6.99 16.61 -20.91
N VAL A 57 6.90 16.07 -22.12
CA VAL A 57 7.65 16.60 -23.29
C VAL A 57 7.36 18.10 -23.51
N ASP A 58 6.11 18.53 -23.43
CA ASP A 58 5.72 19.94 -23.56
C ASP A 58 6.27 20.83 -22.42
N ASP A 59 6.22 20.36 -21.17
CA ASP A 59 6.72 21.10 -20.01
C ASP A 59 8.26 21.19 -20.00
N PHE A 60 8.97 20.17 -20.50
CA PHE A 60 10.41 20.24 -20.73
C PHE A 60 10.76 21.22 -21.86
N ASN A 61 9.99 21.24 -22.95
CA ASN A 61 10.18 22.20 -24.03
C ASN A 61 10.00 23.65 -23.54
N LYS A 62 9.03 23.91 -22.65
CA LYS A 62 8.87 25.22 -21.96
C LYS A 62 10.09 25.52 -21.08
N PHE A 63 10.51 24.59 -20.22
CA PHE A 63 11.69 24.76 -19.38
C PHE A 63 12.96 25.08 -20.19
N ARG A 64 13.14 24.47 -21.36
CA ARG A 64 14.27 24.74 -22.28
C ARG A 64 14.18 26.11 -22.96
N ALA A 65 12.97 26.64 -23.19
CA ALA A 65 12.77 28.00 -23.69
C ALA A 65 13.00 29.06 -22.60
N ASP A 66 12.54 28.80 -21.38
CA ASP A 66 12.73 29.67 -20.20
C ASP A 66 14.19 29.70 -19.70
N ASN A 67 15.01 28.71 -20.07
CA ASN A 67 16.42 28.59 -19.68
C ASN A 67 17.33 28.47 -20.92
N PRO A 68 17.66 29.58 -21.61
CA PRO A 68 18.38 29.57 -22.90
C PRO A 68 19.72 28.81 -22.91
N GLN A 69 20.39 28.73 -21.76
CA GLN A 69 21.61 27.95 -21.51
C GLN A 69 21.47 26.44 -21.80
N PHE A 70 20.25 25.92 -21.94
CA PHE A 70 19.97 24.53 -22.30
C PHE A 70 19.48 24.36 -23.75
N ASN A 71 19.59 25.38 -24.60
CA ASN A 71 19.00 25.37 -25.95
C ASN A 71 20.01 25.03 -27.08
N GLU A 72 21.31 24.89 -26.77
CA GLU A 72 22.40 24.77 -27.77
C GLU A 72 22.41 23.45 -28.56
N SER A 73 21.86 22.37 -28.02
CA SER A 73 22.08 21.00 -28.53
C SER A 73 21.35 20.65 -29.84
N GLY A 74 20.48 21.53 -30.37
CA GLY A 74 19.81 21.38 -31.68
C GLY A 74 18.82 20.22 -31.84
N ALA A 75 18.85 19.21 -30.97
CA ALA A 75 18.05 18.00 -31.08
C ALA A 75 16.54 18.22 -30.82
N THR A 76 15.73 17.41 -31.51
CA THR A 76 14.30 17.24 -31.21
C THR A 76 14.10 16.50 -29.89
N ALA A 77 13.23 17.03 -29.04
CA ALA A 77 12.91 16.42 -27.75
C ALA A 77 12.05 15.17 -27.96
N ASN A 78 12.55 14.03 -27.48
CA ASN A 78 11.80 12.79 -27.27
C ASN A 78 12.16 12.26 -25.87
N LEU A 79 11.42 11.27 -25.36
CA LEU A 79 11.56 10.82 -23.96
C LEU A 79 13.01 10.46 -23.58
N ASN A 80 13.74 9.83 -24.50
CA ASN A 80 15.12 9.39 -24.28
C ASN A 80 16.10 10.58 -24.36
N THR A 81 15.99 11.46 -25.36
CA THR A 81 16.85 12.65 -25.43
C THR A 81 16.62 13.61 -24.26
N VAL A 82 15.41 13.63 -23.68
CA VAL A 82 15.13 14.34 -22.42
C VAL A 82 15.80 13.66 -21.22
N LYS A 83 15.75 12.32 -21.10
CA LYS A 83 16.44 11.55 -20.04
C LYS A 83 17.95 11.80 -20.07
N ASP A 84 18.57 11.71 -21.25
CA ASP A 84 20.01 11.91 -21.45
C ASP A 84 20.44 13.37 -21.19
N MET A 85 19.67 14.35 -21.69
CA MET A 85 19.98 15.77 -21.49
C MET A 85 19.91 16.17 -20.01
N ILE A 86 18.91 15.67 -19.28
CA ILE A 86 18.78 15.92 -17.85
C ILE A 86 19.90 15.23 -17.06
N ALA A 87 20.36 14.04 -17.47
CA ALA A 87 21.51 13.38 -16.86
C ALA A 87 22.79 14.24 -16.86
N GLY A 88 22.97 15.12 -17.86
CA GLY A 88 24.10 16.07 -17.94
C GLY A 88 24.05 17.25 -16.95
N LEU A 89 22.88 17.62 -16.41
CA LEU A 89 22.75 18.87 -15.62
C LEU A 89 23.15 18.68 -14.15
N SER A 90 24.06 19.51 -13.64
CA SER A 90 24.52 19.50 -12.24
C SER A 90 23.91 20.62 -11.39
N GLU A 91 23.62 21.78 -11.97
CA GLU A 91 23.30 23.02 -11.23
C GLU A 91 21.85 23.08 -10.70
N PHE A 92 20.93 22.27 -11.24
CA PHE A 92 19.51 22.26 -10.89
C PHE A 92 19.08 20.90 -10.30
N THR A 93 19.87 20.37 -9.37
CA THR A 93 19.78 18.99 -8.85
C THR A 93 18.38 18.58 -8.38
N GLU A 94 17.64 19.47 -7.70
CA GLU A 94 16.31 19.16 -7.17
C GLU A 94 15.24 19.00 -8.27
N GLY A 95 15.13 19.99 -9.17
CA GLY A 95 14.21 19.93 -10.31
C GLY A 95 14.54 18.78 -11.27
N LYS A 96 15.84 18.53 -11.51
CA LYS A 96 16.34 17.34 -12.21
C LYS A 96 15.84 16.05 -11.57
N ASN A 97 16.05 15.89 -10.27
CA ASN A 97 15.64 14.69 -9.54
C ASN A 97 14.14 14.44 -9.69
N ALA A 98 13.30 15.45 -9.43
CA ALA A 98 11.84 15.33 -9.58
C ALA A 98 11.42 14.98 -11.01
N TYR A 99 12.04 15.60 -12.02
CA TYR A 99 11.69 15.33 -13.41
C TYR A 99 12.12 13.93 -13.88
N THR A 100 13.36 13.51 -13.61
CA THR A 100 13.84 12.15 -13.94
C THR A 100 13.01 11.05 -13.26
N LEU A 101 12.58 11.29 -12.02
CA LEU A 101 11.68 10.41 -11.27
C LEU A 101 10.39 10.13 -12.06
N HIS A 102 9.62 11.17 -12.41
CA HIS A 102 8.34 10.98 -13.12
C HIS A 102 8.52 10.46 -14.54
N LEU A 103 9.65 10.77 -15.20
CA LEU A 103 9.98 10.27 -16.53
C LEU A 103 10.19 8.74 -16.54
N ASN A 104 11.01 8.22 -15.62
CA ASN A 104 11.22 6.78 -15.44
C ASN A 104 9.88 6.09 -15.05
N MET A 105 9.17 6.63 -14.05
CA MET A 105 7.87 6.08 -13.62
C MET A 105 6.82 6.02 -14.74
N ALA A 106 6.84 6.95 -15.70
CA ALA A 106 5.95 6.93 -16.86
C ALA A 106 6.37 5.89 -17.92
N GLN A 107 7.67 5.74 -18.15
CA GLN A 107 8.24 4.78 -19.10
C GLN A 107 8.04 3.32 -18.65
N GLU A 108 8.15 3.04 -17.34
CA GLU A 108 7.98 1.71 -16.74
C GLU A 108 6.52 1.20 -16.71
N CYS A 109 5.55 1.96 -17.26
CA CYS A 109 4.11 1.67 -17.15
C CYS A 109 3.41 1.35 -18.50
N LEU A 110 4.15 0.90 -19.52
CA LEU A 110 3.68 0.89 -20.91
C LEU A 110 3.72 -0.52 -21.54
N ASP A 111 2.54 -1.08 -21.84
CA ASP A 111 2.34 -2.27 -22.70
C ASP A 111 0.85 -2.37 -23.13
N GLU A 112 0.56 -2.54 -24.42
CA GLU A 112 -0.80 -2.84 -24.95
C GLU A 112 -0.75 -3.64 -26.27
N ASP A 113 -1.51 -4.75 -26.35
CA ASP A 113 -1.78 -5.47 -27.61
C ASP A 113 -3.31 -5.59 -27.86
N TYR A 114 -3.77 -4.94 -28.93
CA TYR A 114 -5.12 -4.37 -29.01
C TYR A 114 -6.16 -5.34 -29.61
N ARG A 115 -6.77 -6.24 -28.81
CA ARG A 115 -7.77 -7.21 -29.33
C ARG A 115 -9.08 -7.28 -28.53
N LYS A 116 -10.21 -7.35 -29.25
CA LYS A 116 -11.57 -7.44 -28.68
C LYS A 116 -11.89 -8.88 -28.23
N PRO A 117 -12.23 -9.11 -26.94
CA PRO A 117 -12.29 -10.47 -26.40
C PRO A 117 -13.58 -11.23 -26.76
N LYS A 118 -13.51 -12.05 -27.82
CA LYS A 118 -14.43 -13.19 -28.03
C LYS A 118 -13.83 -14.44 -27.41
N HIS A 119 -14.66 -15.32 -26.85
CA HIS A 119 -14.23 -16.49 -26.05
C HIS A 119 -13.53 -16.09 -24.74
N LEU A 120 -14.25 -15.45 -23.81
CA LEU A 120 -13.67 -14.96 -22.55
C LEU A 120 -13.09 -16.07 -21.65
N ALA A 121 -13.68 -17.27 -21.65
CA ALA A 121 -13.13 -18.41 -20.91
C ALA A 121 -11.80 -18.88 -21.53
N ASP A 122 -11.80 -19.12 -22.84
CA ASP A 122 -10.65 -19.64 -23.59
C ASP A 122 -9.48 -18.63 -23.58
N GLN A 123 -9.76 -17.33 -23.55
CA GLN A 123 -8.74 -16.28 -23.37
C GLN A 123 -8.22 -16.19 -21.95
N LEU A 124 -9.09 -16.31 -20.94
CA LEU A 124 -8.63 -16.39 -19.55
C LEU A 124 -7.69 -17.59 -19.37
N VAL A 125 -8.04 -18.76 -19.90
CA VAL A 125 -7.17 -19.94 -19.84
C VAL A 125 -5.83 -19.70 -20.55
N ARG A 126 -5.80 -19.01 -21.70
CA ARG A 126 -4.53 -18.61 -22.35
C ARG A 126 -3.69 -17.65 -21.51
N LEU A 127 -4.29 -16.56 -21.01
CA LEU A 127 -3.62 -15.57 -20.15
C LEU A 127 -3.14 -16.18 -18.80
N LEU A 128 -3.74 -17.27 -18.33
CA LEU A 128 -3.29 -18.02 -17.15
C LEU A 128 -2.12 -18.98 -17.44
N ASP A 129 -1.90 -19.33 -18.71
CA ASP A 129 -0.85 -20.23 -19.20
C ASP A 129 0.39 -19.43 -19.70
N GLU A 130 0.25 -18.13 -19.94
CA GLU A 130 1.32 -17.22 -20.38
C GLU A 130 2.33 -16.91 -19.25
N ASP A 131 3.62 -17.22 -19.49
CA ASP A 131 4.72 -17.09 -18.51
C ASP A 131 4.99 -15.63 -18.06
N CYS A 132 4.60 -14.64 -18.86
CA CYS A 132 4.74 -13.22 -18.51
C CYS A 132 3.70 -12.75 -17.47
N VAL A 133 2.59 -13.49 -17.28
CA VAL A 133 1.51 -13.09 -16.37
C VAL A 133 1.82 -13.63 -14.98
N GLY A 134 2.22 -12.75 -14.06
CA GLY A 134 2.60 -13.11 -12.69
C GLY A 134 1.45 -13.68 -11.84
N PRO A 135 1.72 -14.38 -10.72
CA PRO A 135 0.69 -14.99 -9.87
C PRO A 135 -0.37 -14.01 -9.36
N SER A 136 0.03 -12.79 -8.98
CA SER A 136 -0.90 -11.71 -8.59
C SER A 136 -1.89 -11.39 -9.71
N GLU A 137 -1.41 -11.33 -10.95
CA GLU A 137 -2.15 -10.94 -12.13
C GLU A 137 -3.07 -12.09 -12.59
N ARG A 138 -2.59 -13.33 -12.54
CA ARG A 138 -3.40 -14.55 -12.71
C ARG A 138 -4.56 -14.60 -11.71
N LEU A 139 -4.30 -14.32 -10.43
CA LEU A 139 -5.34 -14.24 -9.41
C LEU A 139 -6.33 -13.10 -9.67
N ARG A 140 -5.85 -11.88 -9.98
CA ARG A 140 -6.69 -10.72 -10.35
C ARG A 140 -7.63 -11.04 -11.52
N LEU A 141 -7.13 -11.70 -12.56
CA LEU A 141 -7.93 -12.13 -13.72
C LEU A 141 -9.04 -13.12 -13.33
N ILE A 142 -8.75 -14.10 -12.46
CA ILE A 142 -9.75 -15.06 -11.97
C ILE A 142 -10.84 -14.35 -11.14
N LEU A 143 -10.46 -13.46 -10.20
CA LEU A 143 -11.42 -12.71 -9.39
C LEU A 143 -12.33 -11.83 -10.26
N LEU A 144 -11.76 -11.09 -11.22
CA LEU A 144 -12.52 -10.25 -12.17
C LEU A 144 -13.49 -11.07 -13.02
N TYR A 145 -13.06 -12.23 -13.52
CA TYR A 145 -13.92 -13.13 -14.30
C TYR A 145 -15.05 -13.74 -13.46
N LEU A 146 -14.78 -14.16 -12.22
CA LEU A 146 -15.76 -14.68 -11.28
C LEU A 146 -16.84 -13.63 -10.96
N LEU A 147 -16.43 -12.40 -10.65
CA LEU A 147 -17.35 -11.27 -10.43
C LEU A 147 -18.20 -10.98 -11.68
N TYR A 148 -17.57 -10.93 -12.87
CA TYR A 148 -18.28 -10.74 -14.13
C TYR A 148 -19.32 -11.83 -14.43
N ARG A 149 -18.99 -13.10 -14.13
CA ARG A 149 -19.88 -14.26 -14.31
C ARG A 149 -20.95 -14.40 -13.21
N ASN A 150 -20.88 -13.63 -12.12
CA ASN A 150 -21.68 -13.80 -10.90
C ASN A 150 -21.57 -15.25 -10.37
N GLY A 151 -20.37 -15.61 -9.93
CA GLY A 151 -19.99 -16.95 -9.48
C GLY A 151 -19.75 -17.96 -10.62
N LEU A 152 -19.12 -19.07 -10.29
CA LEU A 152 -18.71 -20.14 -11.21
C LEU A 152 -19.15 -21.52 -10.70
N LEU A 153 -19.07 -22.55 -11.54
CA LEU A 153 -19.25 -23.93 -11.08
C LEU A 153 -18.02 -24.36 -10.26
N PRO A 154 -18.18 -25.14 -9.16
CA PRO A 154 -17.05 -25.62 -8.35
C PRO A 154 -15.99 -26.37 -9.18
N GLY A 155 -16.44 -27.12 -10.20
CA GLY A 155 -15.57 -27.84 -11.12
C GLY A 155 -14.81 -26.94 -12.11
N ASP A 156 -15.28 -25.72 -12.36
CA ASP A 156 -14.58 -24.76 -13.23
C ASP A 156 -13.60 -23.90 -12.44
N ILE A 157 -13.91 -23.55 -11.18
CA ILE A 157 -12.97 -22.91 -10.26
C ILE A 157 -11.72 -23.80 -10.10
N LYS A 158 -11.92 -25.11 -9.88
CA LYS A 158 -10.83 -26.09 -9.76
C LYS A 158 -9.96 -26.19 -11.03
N LYS A 159 -10.54 -26.05 -12.23
CA LYS A 159 -9.78 -26.02 -13.49
C LYS A 159 -8.96 -24.73 -13.62
N LEU A 160 -9.57 -23.56 -13.35
CA LEU A 160 -8.88 -22.27 -13.42
C LEU A 160 -7.69 -22.23 -12.45
N LEU A 161 -7.89 -22.71 -11.22
CA LEU A 161 -6.80 -22.88 -10.25
C LEU A 161 -5.68 -23.79 -10.79
N ALA A 162 -6.03 -24.98 -11.30
CA ALA A 162 -5.05 -25.92 -11.86
C ALA A 162 -4.25 -25.35 -13.06
N HIS A 163 -4.89 -24.60 -13.96
CA HIS A 163 -4.19 -23.91 -15.06
C HIS A 163 -3.33 -22.75 -14.58
N SER A 164 -3.81 -21.96 -13.61
CA SER A 164 -3.11 -20.76 -13.14
C SER A 164 -1.79 -21.03 -12.39
N GLN A 165 -1.59 -22.27 -11.90
CA GLN A 165 -0.44 -22.70 -11.10
C GLN A 165 -0.25 -21.91 -9.78
N LEU A 166 -1.32 -21.30 -9.26
CA LEU A 166 -1.27 -20.49 -8.04
C LEU A 166 -1.00 -21.32 -6.77
N PRO A 167 -0.31 -20.75 -5.76
CA PRO A 167 -0.13 -21.38 -4.45
C PRO A 167 -1.48 -21.73 -3.77
N PRO A 168 -1.56 -22.80 -2.94
CA PRO A 168 -2.82 -23.23 -2.34
C PRO A 168 -3.54 -22.16 -1.48
N GLN A 169 -2.79 -21.25 -0.85
CA GLN A 169 -3.32 -20.11 -0.08
C GLN A 169 -4.19 -19.15 -0.94
N ASP A 170 -3.87 -19.01 -2.23
CA ASP A 170 -4.56 -18.11 -3.16
C ASP A 170 -5.97 -18.65 -3.47
N CYS A 171 -6.22 -19.94 -3.23
CA CYS A 171 -7.58 -20.50 -3.23
C CYS A 171 -8.46 -19.83 -2.16
N GLU A 172 -7.94 -19.61 -0.95
CA GLU A 172 -8.71 -18.96 0.14
C GLU A 172 -9.07 -17.53 -0.23
N VAL A 173 -8.16 -16.80 -0.87
CA VAL A 173 -8.42 -15.44 -1.40
C VAL A 173 -9.63 -15.41 -2.35
N ILE A 174 -9.83 -16.45 -3.16
CA ILE A 174 -11.01 -16.56 -4.04
C ILE A 174 -12.29 -16.80 -3.23
N TYR A 175 -12.28 -17.72 -2.25
CA TYR A 175 -13.48 -18.01 -1.45
C TYR A 175 -13.84 -16.88 -0.47
N ASN A 176 -12.86 -16.12 0.01
CA ASN A 176 -13.06 -14.98 0.90
C ASN A 176 -13.83 -13.80 0.25
N LEU A 177 -14.02 -13.79 -1.07
CA LEU A 177 -14.96 -12.88 -1.73
C LEU A 177 -16.40 -13.04 -1.23
N ASP A 178 -16.81 -14.26 -0.83
CA ASP A 178 -18.17 -14.52 -0.33
C ASP A 178 -18.40 -13.79 1.02
N LEU A 179 -17.34 -13.60 1.83
CA LEU A 179 -17.35 -12.79 3.06
C LEU A 179 -17.56 -11.29 2.79
N LEU A 180 -17.25 -10.83 1.58
CA LEU A 180 -17.55 -9.47 1.10
C LEU A 180 -18.89 -9.41 0.32
N GLY A 181 -19.71 -10.47 0.39
CA GLY A 181 -21.01 -10.57 -0.29
C GLY A 181 -20.94 -10.84 -1.80
N ALA A 182 -19.76 -11.12 -2.34
CA ALA A 182 -19.56 -11.41 -3.75
C ALA A 182 -19.61 -12.93 -4.01
N ARG A 183 -20.64 -13.38 -4.72
CA ARG A 183 -20.93 -14.81 -4.95
C ARG A 183 -19.79 -15.55 -5.63
N VAL A 184 -19.18 -16.50 -4.93
CA VAL A 184 -18.09 -17.34 -5.45
C VAL A 184 -18.61 -18.53 -6.26
N GLU A 185 -19.47 -19.35 -5.67
CA GLU A 185 -20.00 -20.57 -6.32
C GLU A 185 -21.45 -20.43 -6.80
N LYS A 186 -21.82 -21.23 -7.81
CA LYS A 186 -23.21 -21.49 -8.17
C LYS A 186 -23.47 -22.95 -8.57
N PRO A 187 -24.69 -23.46 -8.33
CA PRO A 187 -25.11 -24.77 -8.82
C PRO A 187 -25.31 -24.74 -10.34
N LEU A 188 -25.34 -25.93 -10.96
CA LEU A 188 -25.58 -26.09 -12.40
C LEU A 188 -26.97 -25.57 -12.82
N LYS A 189 -27.99 -25.72 -11.97
CA LYS A 189 -29.33 -25.14 -12.15
C LYS A 189 -29.47 -23.91 -11.25
N ASP A 190 -28.94 -22.78 -11.71
CA ASP A 190 -29.04 -21.50 -11.00
C ASP A 190 -30.29 -20.72 -11.46
N SER A 191 -31.23 -20.50 -10.54
CA SER A 191 -32.47 -19.75 -10.83
C SER A 191 -32.43 -18.30 -10.36
N LYS A 192 -31.30 -17.84 -9.81
CA LYS A 192 -31.14 -16.43 -9.38
C LYS A 192 -30.90 -15.54 -10.61
N PRO A 193 -31.62 -14.42 -10.77
CA PRO A 193 -31.30 -13.44 -11.82
C PRO A 193 -29.89 -12.88 -11.62
N LYS A 194 -29.29 -12.35 -12.69
CA LYS A 194 -28.02 -11.61 -12.55
C LYS A 194 -28.29 -10.30 -11.80
N PRO A 195 -27.49 -9.92 -10.79
CA PRO A 195 -27.59 -8.61 -10.16
C PRO A 195 -27.49 -7.48 -11.18
N GLU A 196 -28.41 -6.53 -11.08
CA GLU A 196 -28.35 -5.29 -11.85
C GLU A 196 -27.24 -4.38 -11.30
N PRO A 197 -26.63 -3.52 -12.14
CA PRO A 197 -25.61 -2.59 -11.67
C PRO A 197 -26.25 -1.50 -10.80
N LEU A 198 -25.62 -1.22 -9.65
CA LEU A 198 -26.03 -0.19 -8.68
C LEU A 198 -26.31 1.20 -9.30
N PHE A 199 -25.67 1.51 -10.43
CA PHE A 199 -25.94 2.71 -11.23
C PHE A 199 -26.10 2.34 -12.71
N PRO A 200 -27.03 2.98 -13.44
CA PRO A 200 -27.24 2.73 -14.86
C PRO A 200 -26.02 3.16 -15.67
N ARG A 201 -25.40 2.21 -16.38
CA ARG A 201 -24.21 2.48 -17.20
C ARG A 201 -24.59 3.19 -18.48
N LYS A 202 -24.18 4.46 -18.62
CA LYS A 202 -24.24 5.21 -19.88
C LYS A 202 -23.49 4.43 -20.96
N VAL A 203 -24.19 3.99 -22.00
CA VAL A 203 -23.56 3.45 -23.21
C VAL A 203 -23.00 4.65 -23.99
N PRO A 204 -21.70 4.69 -24.37
CA PRO A 204 -21.15 5.79 -25.14
C PRO A 204 -21.84 5.91 -26.50
N THR A 205 -22.56 7.01 -26.73
CA THR A 205 -23.35 7.25 -27.96
C THR A 205 -22.48 7.58 -29.17
N GLN A 206 -21.22 7.97 -28.95
CA GLN A 206 -20.21 8.20 -29.97
C GLN A 206 -18.93 7.46 -29.57
N THR A 207 -18.35 6.73 -30.52
CA THR A 207 -17.00 6.20 -30.36
C THR A 207 -16.04 7.24 -30.94
N THR A 208 -15.54 8.14 -30.09
CA THR A 208 -14.30 8.86 -30.41
C THR A 208 -13.21 7.81 -30.51
N GLU A 209 -12.54 7.69 -31.66
CA GLU A 209 -11.74 6.49 -31.97
C GLU A 209 -10.43 6.38 -31.17
N ASP A 210 -10.00 7.46 -30.50
CA ASP A 210 -8.70 7.54 -29.83
C ASP A 210 -8.69 7.19 -28.31
N ASP A 211 -7.58 6.54 -27.92
CA ASP A 211 -6.91 6.51 -26.61
C ASP A 211 -7.60 5.93 -25.36
N THR A 212 -8.90 6.13 -25.12
CA THR A 212 -9.50 5.73 -23.81
C THR A 212 -9.90 4.23 -23.75
N SER A 213 -9.29 3.40 -24.60
CA SER A 213 -9.65 1.99 -24.83
C SER A 213 -9.48 1.10 -23.59
N LEU A 214 -8.36 1.18 -22.88
CA LEU A 214 -8.15 0.39 -21.66
C LEU A 214 -8.79 1.03 -20.42
N SER A 215 -8.81 2.36 -20.35
CA SER A 215 -9.36 3.16 -19.24
C SER A 215 -10.90 3.26 -19.20
N ARG A 216 -11.63 2.30 -19.80
CA ARG A 216 -13.11 2.27 -19.85
C ARG A 216 -13.81 2.09 -18.50
N PHE A 217 -13.12 1.55 -17.48
CA PHE A 217 -13.74 1.30 -16.18
C PHE A 217 -13.86 2.59 -15.35
N GLN A 218 -15.05 2.91 -14.88
CA GLN A 218 -15.32 4.00 -13.95
C GLN A 218 -15.83 3.43 -12.62
N PRO A 219 -15.27 3.82 -11.46
CA PRO A 219 -15.74 3.37 -10.16
C PRO A 219 -17.19 3.78 -9.88
N ASN A 220 -17.94 2.97 -9.13
CA ASN A 220 -19.31 3.28 -8.71
C ASN A 220 -19.40 4.62 -7.96
N LEU A 221 -18.34 5.02 -7.25
CA LEU A 221 -18.25 6.31 -6.56
C LEU A 221 -18.43 7.52 -7.50
N LYS A 222 -18.01 7.41 -8.77
CA LYS A 222 -18.20 8.48 -9.76
C LYS A 222 -19.68 8.66 -10.12
N PHE A 223 -20.41 7.57 -10.31
CA PHE A 223 -21.85 7.61 -10.57
C PHE A 223 -22.63 8.06 -9.33
N LEU A 224 -22.22 7.63 -8.13
CA LEU A 224 -22.77 8.13 -6.86
C LEU A 224 -22.65 9.66 -6.76
N LEU A 225 -21.48 10.22 -7.08
CA LEU A 225 -21.27 11.67 -7.12
C LEU A 225 -22.10 12.37 -8.21
N GLU A 226 -22.25 11.77 -9.40
CA GLU A 226 -23.11 12.30 -10.45
C GLU A 226 -24.59 12.38 -10.02
N GLU A 227 -25.16 11.32 -9.45
CA GLU A 227 -26.57 11.32 -9.01
C GLU A 227 -26.78 12.20 -7.76
N GLN A 228 -25.86 12.16 -6.79
CA GLN A 228 -25.91 13.03 -5.61
C GLN A 228 -25.83 14.52 -5.97
N ASN A 229 -25.13 14.87 -7.06
CA ASN A 229 -25.04 16.25 -7.51
C ASN A 229 -26.31 16.74 -8.22
N LYS A 230 -27.07 15.84 -8.86
CA LYS A 230 -28.36 16.12 -9.49
C LYS A 230 -29.54 16.11 -8.50
N GLY A 231 -29.36 15.47 -7.33
CA GLY A 231 -30.45 15.16 -6.41
C GLY A 231 -31.23 13.90 -6.78
N THR A 232 -30.70 13.04 -7.66
CA THR A 232 -31.35 11.83 -8.19
C THR A 232 -30.82 10.53 -7.57
N LEU A 233 -30.07 10.61 -6.47
CA LEU A 233 -29.58 9.44 -5.75
C LEU A 233 -30.75 8.70 -5.06
N ASP A 234 -30.83 7.38 -5.27
CA ASP A 234 -31.91 6.54 -4.73
C ASP A 234 -31.86 6.50 -3.19
N THR A 235 -32.86 7.10 -2.53
CA THR A 235 -32.97 7.18 -1.07
C THR A 235 -33.42 5.87 -0.41
N THR A 236 -33.84 4.86 -1.17
CA THR A 236 -34.10 3.51 -0.66
C THR A 236 -32.80 2.72 -0.46
N ILE A 237 -31.80 2.97 -1.33
CA ILE A 237 -30.46 2.38 -1.26
C ILE A 237 -29.53 3.23 -0.39
N PHE A 238 -29.66 4.56 -0.45
CA PHE A 238 -28.88 5.54 0.29
C PHE A 238 -29.77 6.39 1.22
N PRO A 239 -30.36 5.79 2.27
CA PRO A 239 -31.25 6.51 3.18
C PRO A 239 -30.52 7.54 4.05
N TYR A 240 -31.17 8.69 4.28
CA TYR A 240 -30.66 9.71 5.18
C TYR A 240 -30.75 9.29 6.66
N THR A 241 -29.65 9.44 7.41
CA THR A 241 -29.60 9.14 8.86
C THR A 241 -30.23 10.21 9.75
N ARG A 242 -30.66 11.33 9.16
CA ARG A 242 -31.45 12.40 9.76
C ARG A 242 -32.49 12.86 8.73
N PRO A 243 -33.70 13.29 9.12
CA PRO A 243 -34.66 13.85 8.18
C PRO A 243 -34.02 14.95 7.34
N HIS A 244 -34.23 14.92 6.02
CA HIS A 244 -33.75 15.97 5.15
C HIS A 244 -34.55 17.25 5.44
N LEU A 245 -33.86 18.36 5.65
CA LEU A 245 -34.47 19.69 5.63
C LEU A 245 -34.20 20.22 4.23
N ASP A 246 -35.22 20.15 3.37
CA ASP A 246 -35.08 20.54 1.96
C ASP A 246 -34.58 21.99 1.84
N PRO A 247 -33.45 22.23 1.14
CA PRO A 247 -32.88 23.56 1.01
C PRO A 247 -33.57 24.39 -0.09
N ASP A 248 -34.50 23.78 -0.83
CA ASP A 248 -35.27 24.43 -1.91
C ASP A 248 -36.77 24.42 -1.60
N GLY A 249 -37.47 25.48 -1.99
CA GLY A 249 -38.70 25.95 -1.39
C GLY A 249 -39.99 25.29 -1.88
N THR A 250 -40.04 23.95 -2.01
CA THR A 250 -41.31 23.24 -2.30
C THR A 250 -42.20 23.16 -1.06
N ILE A 251 -42.71 24.33 -0.66
CA ILE A 251 -43.68 24.50 0.41
C ILE A 251 -44.98 23.79 0.01
N GLY A 252 -45.19 22.59 0.56
CA GLY A 252 -46.56 22.18 0.88
C GLY A 252 -47.13 23.18 1.89
N PRO A 253 -48.38 23.64 1.74
CA PRO A 253 -48.98 24.55 2.73
C PRO A 253 -49.01 23.88 4.11
N ASP A 254 -49.16 24.71 5.15
CA ASP A 254 -49.40 24.30 6.54
C ASP A 254 -48.20 23.76 7.34
N ASN A 255 -47.00 24.34 7.18
CA ASN A 255 -46.21 24.76 8.36
C ASN A 255 -45.09 25.77 8.05
N ALA A 256 -45.36 27.06 8.30
CA ALA A 256 -44.37 28.13 8.24
C ALA A 256 -44.21 28.82 9.61
N SER A 257 -43.27 28.35 10.45
CA SER A 257 -42.92 29.06 11.69
C SER A 257 -41.47 28.87 12.15
N GLN A 258 -40.85 29.99 12.57
CA GLN A 258 -39.65 30.07 13.42
C GLN A 258 -38.30 29.51 12.88
N ALA A 259 -37.77 30.13 11.81
CA ALA A 259 -36.32 30.16 11.54
C ALA A 259 -35.75 31.59 11.73
N SER A 260 -34.53 31.72 12.28
CA SER A 260 -34.05 32.99 12.85
C SER A 260 -33.47 33.99 11.84
N LEU A 261 -34.11 35.15 11.68
CA LEU A 261 -33.72 36.25 10.79
C LEU A 261 -32.55 37.11 11.33
N ARG A 262 -31.44 36.51 11.80
CA ARG A 262 -30.36 37.24 12.52
C ARG A 262 -28.93 37.07 11.97
N SER A 263 -28.74 37.05 10.65
CA SER A 263 -27.41 37.33 10.05
C SER A 263 -27.39 37.73 8.56
N ALA A 264 -28.45 37.48 7.79
CA ALA A 264 -28.49 37.75 6.35
C ALA A 264 -28.48 39.25 6.00
N LYS A 265 -27.29 39.81 5.70
CA LYS A 265 -27.16 41.12 5.04
C LYS A 265 -27.59 41.00 3.57
N PRO A 266 -28.36 41.96 3.02
CA PRO A 266 -28.88 41.87 1.65
C PRO A 266 -27.76 42.03 0.60
N THR A 267 -27.85 41.23 -0.47
CA THR A 267 -26.75 40.92 -1.39
C THR A 267 -26.29 42.08 -2.27
N TRP A 268 -27.09 43.15 -2.42
CA TRP A 268 -26.84 44.26 -3.35
C TRP A 268 -25.65 45.16 -2.99
N ALA A 269 -25.03 44.99 -1.81
CA ALA A 269 -23.94 45.85 -1.32
C ALA A 269 -22.52 45.26 -1.47
N ARG A 270 -22.33 44.10 -2.12
CA ARG A 270 -21.02 43.42 -2.21
C ARG A 270 -20.15 43.93 -3.38
N THR A 271 -19.60 45.13 -3.23
CA THR A 271 -18.80 45.82 -4.27
C THR A 271 -17.35 45.33 -4.44
N ARG A 272 -16.95 44.22 -3.82
CA ARG A 272 -15.66 43.54 -4.04
C ARG A 272 -15.81 42.01 -3.98
N PRO A 273 -15.15 41.24 -4.85
CA PRO A 273 -15.06 39.78 -4.76
C PRO A 273 -14.10 39.38 -3.63
N SER A 274 -14.53 39.56 -2.39
CA SER A 274 -13.85 39.00 -1.21
C SER A 274 -14.02 37.48 -1.21
N ALA A 275 -12.88 36.78 -1.05
CA ALA A 275 -12.65 35.36 -0.73
C ALA A 275 -13.68 34.32 -1.24
N ALA A 276 -13.15 33.27 -1.91
CA ALA A 276 -13.90 32.16 -2.51
C ALA A 276 -15.20 31.80 -1.76
N GLU A 277 -16.33 31.88 -2.47
CA GLU A 277 -17.64 31.65 -1.88
C GLU A 277 -17.74 30.24 -1.29
N PRO A 278 -18.47 30.05 -0.16
CA PRO A 278 -18.52 28.77 0.54
C PRO A 278 -19.24 27.73 -0.31
N ARG A 279 -18.47 26.95 -1.07
CA ARG A 279 -18.94 25.84 -1.88
C ARG A 279 -19.62 24.78 -1.01
N GLN A 280 -20.61 24.10 -1.57
CA GLN A 280 -21.20 22.92 -0.94
C GLN A 280 -20.09 21.87 -0.77
N ARG A 281 -19.95 21.33 0.44
CA ARG A 281 -18.96 20.30 0.76
C ARG A 281 -19.62 18.93 0.76
N ILE A 282 -18.99 17.96 0.11
CA ILE A 282 -19.38 16.54 0.16
C ILE A 282 -18.24 15.79 0.83
N ILE A 283 -18.53 15.11 1.94
CA ILE A 283 -17.57 14.26 2.65
C ILE A 283 -17.98 12.82 2.40
N LEU A 284 -17.10 12.06 1.75
CA LEU A 284 -17.25 10.64 1.48
C LEU A 284 -16.37 9.86 2.46
N PHE A 285 -16.92 8.84 3.12
CA PHE A 285 -16.13 7.91 3.92
C PHE A 285 -16.21 6.50 3.34
N MET A 286 -15.08 5.99 2.84
CA MET A 286 -14.96 4.63 2.33
C MET A 286 -14.41 3.69 3.41
N ALA A 287 -15.28 2.88 4.00
CA ALA A 287 -14.88 1.86 4.97
C ALA A 287 -14.19 0.67 4.25
N GLY A 288 -13.13 0.13 4.84
CA GLY A 288 -12.38 -1.00 4.27
C GLY A 288 -11.27 -0.62 3.29
N GLY A 289 -11.14 0.67 2.95
CA GLY A 289 -10.09 1.23 2.12
C GLY A 289 -10.63 1.82 0.80
N ALA A 290 -9.96 2.83 0.25
CA ALA A 290 -10.34 3.47 -1.01
C ALA A 290 -9.27 3.31 -2.09
N THR A 291 -9.66 3.15 -3.35
CA THR A 291 -8.72 3.02 -4.46
C THR A 291 -8.24 4.38 -4.99
N PHE A 292 -7.04 4.42 -5.59
CA PHE A 292 -6.52 5.63 -6.22
C PHE A 292 -7.38 6.13 -7.40
N SER A 293 -8.14 5.27 -8.06
CA SER A 293 -9.11 5.64 -9.11
C SER A 293 -10.38 6.29 -8.53
N GLU A 294 -10.80 5.92 -7.33
CA GLU A 294 -11.88 6.59 -6.59
C GLU A 294 -11.45 7.96 -6.06
N ALA A 295 -10.21 8.07 -5.56
CA ALA A 295 -9.62 9.37 -5.24
C ALA A 295 -9.56 10.29 -6.47
N ARG A 296 -9.10 9.77 -7.61
CA ARG A 296 -9.11 10.50 -8.90
C ARG A 296 -10.51 10.95 -9.29
N ALA A 297 -11.53 10.10 -9.16
CA ALA A 297 -12.91 10.45 -9.46
C ALA A 297 -13.44 11.61 -8.60
N CYS A 298 -13.01 11.72 -7.33
CA CYS A 298 -13.36 12.85 -6.47
C CYS A 298 -12.75 14.17 -7.00
N TYR A 299 -11.48 14.17 -7.40
CA TYR A 299 -10.82 15.34 -8.00
C TYR A 299 -11.40 15.71 -9.37
N GLU A 300 -11.66 14.72 -10.24
CA GLU A 300 -12.36 14.92 -11.52
C GLU A 300 -13.70 15.65 -11.28
N PHE A 301 -14.50 15.18 -10.34
CA PHE A 301 -15.84 15.70 -10.09
C PHE A 301 -15.86 17.05 -9.39
N ALA A 302 -14.94 17.31 -8.45
CA ALA A 302 -14.83 18.61 -7.77
C ALA A 302 -14.51 19.76 -8.75
N ARG A 303 -13.68 19.48 -9.78
CA ARG A 303 -13.38 20.44 -10.86
C ARG A 303 -14.59 20.77 -11.73
N ILE A 304 -15.52 19.83 -11.91
CA ILE A 304 -16.72 19.98 -12.76
C ILE A 304 -17.88 20.64 -11.99
N SER A 305 -18.14 20.20 -10.76
CA SER A 305 -19.35 20.55 -10.01
C SER A 305 -19.28 21.86 -9.22
N SER A 306 -18.09 22.47 -9.10
CA SER A 306 -17.84 23.59 -8.18
C SER A 306 -18.20 23.29 -6.71
N LYS A 307 -18.11 22.02 -6.31
CA LYS A 307 -18.30 21.52 -4.94
C LYS A 307 -16.98 20.98 -4.40
N ASP A 308 -16.72 21.19 -3.12
CA ASP A 308 -15.50 20.69 -2.49
C ASP A 308 -15.74 19.24 -2.03
N ILE A 309 -14.98 18.28 -2.56
CA ILE A 309 -15.16 16.85 -2.28
C ILE A 309 -13.97 16.33 -1.48
N TYR A 310 -14.27 15.76 -0.32
CA TYR A 310 -13.29 15.18 0.59
C TYR A 310 -13.52 13.68 0.69
N LEU A 311 -12.58 12.88 0.19
CA LEU A 311 -12.55 11.44 0.39
C LEU A 311 -11.75 11.12 1.65
N ALA A 312 -12.40 10.52 2.63
CA ALA A 312 -11.80 9.90 3.80
C ALA A 312 -11.93 8.38 3.71
N THR A 313 -10.98 7.64 4.29
CA THR A 313 -10.98 6.17 4.30
C THR A 313 -10.09 5.66 5.43
N SER A 314 -10.12 4.35 5.70
CA SER A 314 -9.20 3.70 6.64
C SER A 314 -7.76 3.65 6.12
N HIS A 315 -7.58 3.44 4.81
CA HIS A 315 -6.29 3.33 4.12
C HIS A 315 -6.48 3.41 2.60
N MET A 316 -5.42 3.73 1.85
CA MET A 316 -5.45 3.60 0.39
C MET A 316 -5.24 2.14 -0.03
N LEU A 317 -5.92 1.71 -1.09
CA LEU A 317 -5.85 0.36 -1.64
C LEU A 317 -5.03 0.33 -2.93
N THR A 318 -3.90 -0.37 -2.88
CA THR A 318 -3.27 -0.97 -4.06
C THR A 318 -3.88 -2.36 -4.32
N PRO A 319 -3.92 -2.88 -5.55
CA PRO A 319 -4.46 -4.21 -5.83
C PRO A 319 -3.74 -5.33 -5.06
N LYS A 320 -2.42 -5.20 -4.89
CA LYS A 320 -1.60 -6.11 -4.07
C LYS A 320 -1.99 -6.08 -2.58
N LEU A 321 -2.28 -4.91 -2.03
CA LEU A 321 -2.78 -4.77 -0.65
C LEU A 321 -4.18 -5.37 -0.50
N PHE A 322 -5.07 -5.12 -1.48
CA PHE A 322 -6.41 -5.70 -1.50
C PHE A 322 -6.38 -7.24 -1.53
N LEU A 323 -5.56 -7.85 -2.40
CA LEU A 323 -5.40 -9.31 -2.43
C LEU A 323 -4.93 -9.87 -1.08
N ARG A 324 -3.96 -9.20 -0.42
CA ARG A 324 -3.49 -9.62 0.90
C ARG A 324 -4.60 -9.53 1.95
N GLN A 325 -5.27 -8.39 2.04
CA GLN A 325 -6.36 -8.17 2.99
C GLN A 325 -7.56 -9.09 2.76
N LEU A 326 -7.81 -9.49 1.51
CA LEU A 326 -8.82 -10.49 1.14
C LEU A 326 -8.42 -11.89 1.61
N GLY A 327 -7.13 -12.26 1.55
CA GLY A 327 -6.60 -13.45 2.21
C GLY A 327 -6.66 -13.38 3.74
N ASP A 328 -6.36 -12.21 4.32
CA ASP A 328 -6.40 -11.97 5.77
C ASP A 328 -7.81 -12.21 6.39
N LEU A 329 -8.90 -12.23 5.60
CA LEU A 329 -10.29 -12.43 6.08
C LEU A 329 -10.59 -13.84 6.64
N SER A 330 -9.89 -14.90 6.19
CA SER A 330 -10.07 -16.27 6.72
C SER A 330 -9.23 -16.55 7.98
N VAL A 331 -8.35 -15.63 8.37
CA VAL A 331 -7.36 -15.84 9.43
C VAL A 331 -7.96 -15.53 10.81
N ASP A 332 -7.65 -16.35 11.83
CA ASP A 332 -8.01 -16.06 13.23
C ASP A 332 -7.53 -14.65 13.61
N LYS A 333 -8.46 -13.79 14.04
CA LYS A 333 -8.22 -12.41 14.50
C LYS A 333 -6.99 -12.28 15.41
N ARG A 334 -6.73 -13.26 16.27
CA ARG A 334 -5.56 -13.31 17.17
C ARG A 334 -4.21 -13.27 16.45
N ARG A 335 -4.16 -13.66 15.18
CA ARG A 335 -2.95 -13.67 14.33
C ARG A 335 -2.80 -12.39 13.49
N LEU A 336 -3.81 -11.53 13.46
CA LEU A 336 -3.83 -10.31 12.63
C LEU A 336 -3.15 -9.09 13.29
N ASP A 337 -2.80 -9.17 14.59
CA ASP A 337 -2.13 -8.10 15.36
C ASP A 337 -2.75 -6.70 15.12
N LEU A 338 -4.08 -6.64 15.19
CA LEU A 338 -4.84 -5.44 14.86
C LEU A 338 -4.49 -4.30 15.84
N PRO A 339 -4.21 -3.07 15.37
CA PRO A 339 -3.86 -1.95 16.25
C PRO A 339 -4.88 -1.65 17.35
N ALA A 340 -6.16 -2.00 17.17
CA ALA A 340 -7.22 -1.86 18.17
C ALA A 340 -7.21 -2.93 19.28
N ASP A 341 -6.56 -4.08 19.06
CA ASP A 341 -6.37 -5.14 20.06
C ASP A 341 -5.07 -4.99 20.86
N ARG A 342 -4.15 -4.13 20.39
CA ARG A 342 -2.90 -3.82 21.09
C ARG A 342 -3.17 -3.02 22.37
N PRO A 343 -2.41 -3.25 23.45
CA PRO A 343 -2.59 -2.50 24.70
C PRO A 343 -2.31 -1.01 24.47
N ALA A 344 -3.16 -0.14 25.04
CA ALA A 344 -3.02 1.30 24.93
C ALA A 344 -1.61 1.76 25.39
N PRO A 345 -0.96 2.69 24.65
CA PRO A 345 0.42 3.09 24.93
C PRO A 345 0.52 3.74 26.31
N LYS A 346 1.22 3.06 27.23
CA LYS A 346 1.52 3.60 28.56
C LYS A 346 2.71 4.55 28.45
N ALA A 347 2.58 5.74 29.01
CA ALA A 347 3.70 6.67 29.13
C ALA A 347 4.82 6.05 30.00
N PRO A 348 6.11 6.31 29.70
CA PRO A 348 7.24 5.76 30.45
C PRO A 348 7.16 6.00 31.96
N ALA A 349 7.58 5.01 32.76
CA ALA A 349 7.45 5.03 34.22
C ALA A 349 8.12 6.26 34.88
N HIS A 350 9.25 6.71 34.33
CA HIS A 350 10.00 7.88 34.82
C HIS A 350 9.21 9.21 34.76
N LEU A 351 8.11 9.29 33.99
CA LEU A 351 7.22 10.47 33.99
C LEU A 351 6.27 10.50 35.20
N PHE A 352 6.13 9.39 35.92
CA PHE A 352 5.33 9.25 37.14
C PHE A 352 6.18 9.11 38.41
N GLU A 353 7.50 8.95 38.26
CA GLU A 353 8.46 9.02 39.37
C GLU A 353 8.49 10.46 39.91
N LYS A 354 7.88 10.66 41.09
CA LYS A 354 8.07 11.90 41.83
C LYS A 354 9.55 12.03 42.17
N PRO A 355 10.20 13.19 41.94
CA PRO A 355 11.58 13.40 42.37
C PRO A 355 11.69 13.11 43.87
N ALA A 356 12.70 12.33 44.24
CA ALA A 356 12.91 11.96 45.63
C ALA A 356 13.01 13.23 46.51
N PRO A 357 12.41 13.25 47.72
CA PRO A 357 12.52 14.40 48.61
C PRO A 357 13.99 14.74 48.82
N GLN A 358 14.38 15.97 48.49
CA GLN A 358 15.75 16.43 48.70
C GLN A 358 16.05 16.34 50.19
N GLN A 359 16.96 15.44 50.57
CA GLN A 359 17.44 15.38 51.95
C GLN A 359 18.10 16.73 52.27
N PRO A 360 17.76 17.37 53.40
CA PRO A 360 18.36 18.64 53.76
C PRO A 360 19.88 18.46 53.90
N PRO A 361 20.69 19.42 53.41
CA PRO A 361 22.15 19.26 53.39
C PRO A 361 22.69 19.09 54.81
N VAL A 362 23.43 18.01 55.02
CA VAL A 362 24.07 17.71 56.31
C VAL A 362 25.12 18.80 56.59
N PRO A 363 25.08 19.50 57.73
CA PRO A 363 26.03 20.57 58.00
C PRO A 363 27.45 20.00 58.18
N PRO A 364 28.49 20.69 57.66
CA PRO A 364 29.86 20.19 57.72
C PRO A 364 30.42 20.27 59.14
N THR A 365 30.50 19.13 59.83
CA THR A 365 31.20 19.00 61.12
C THR A 365 32.71 19.06 60.92
N GLY A 366 33.25 20.28 60.87
CA GLY A 366 34.68 20.52 61.06
C GLY A 366 35.13 19.97 62.42
N GLY A 367 36.19 19.15 62.42
CA GLY A 367 36.54 18.34 63.58
C GLY A 367 37.44 19.04 64.61
N LEU A 368 37.59 18.40 65.76
CA LEU A 368 38.71 18.57 66.69
C LEU A 368 39.13 17.18 67.19
N ALA A 369 40.42 17.00 67.44
CA ALA A 369 41.02 15.70 67.73
C ALA A 369 41.16 15.40 69.23
N SER A 370 41.22 14.12 69.56
CA SER A 370 41.84 13.63 70.81
C SER A 370 42.88 12.57 70.46
N MET A 371 44.03 12.62 71.12
CA MET A 371 45.17 11.73 70.88
C MET A 371 45.24 10.63 71.95
N THR A 372 45.61 9.41 71.57
CA THR A 372 46.33 8.48 72.50
C THR A 372 47.16 7.44 71.74
N ILE A 373 48.47 7.69 71.74
CA ILE A 373 49.62 6.77 71.90
C ILE A 373 49.46 5.27 71.55
N SER A 374 50.31 4.86 70.61
CA SER A 374 51.02 3.58 70.40
C SER A 374 50.94 2.44 71.43
N SER A 375 50.93 1.20 70.93
CA SER A 375 52.08 0.26 71.09
C SER A 375 51.99 -0.98 70.17
N ARG A 376 53.09 -1.73 70.04
CA ARG A 376 53.23 -3.00 69.28
C ARG A 376 52.84 -4.21 70.14
N ASP A 377 52.49 -5.34 69.50
CA ASP A 377 53.36 -6.55 69.50
C ASP A 377 52.79 -7.73 68.66
N ALA A 378 53.66 -8.71 68.38
CA ALA A 378 53.44 -9.96 67.62
C ALA A 378 54.67 -10.90 67.82
N PRO A 379 54.71 -12.19 67.37
CA PRO A 379 53.68 -13.08 66.81
C PRO A 379 53.69 -14.49 67.50
N HIS A 380 53.40 -15.57 66.73
CA HIS A 380 53.45 -17.02 67.07
C HIS A 380 52.29 -17.59 67.93
N ARG A 381 51.94 -18.89 67.88
CA ARG A 381 52.59 -20.10 67.31
C ARG A 381 51.58 -21.22 66.95
N SER A 382 51.94 -22.13 66.03
CA SER A 382 51.39 -23.51 65.87
C SER A 382 52.36 -24.53 66.56
N PRO A 383 52.30 -25.90 66.47
CA PRO A 383 51.52 -26.82 65.59
C PRO A 383 51.05 -28.16 66.26
N ASN A 384 50.83 -29.21 65.42
CA ASN A 384 50.63 -30.66 65.70
C ASN A 384 49.26 -31.14 66.24
N GLY A 385 48.76 -32.35 65.90
CA GLY A 385 49.22 -33.32 64.88
C GLY A 385 48.67 -34.76 65.06
N ALA A 386 48.65 -35.57 63.98
CA ALA A 386 48.33 -37.03 63.90
C ALA A 386 46.89 -37.48 64.28
N ALA A 387 46.35 -38.65 63.88
CA ALA A 387 46.54 -39.55 62.70
C ALA A 387 45.40 -40.61 62.66
N GLY A 388 45.12 -41.24 61.50
CA GLY A 388 44.29 -42.49 61.45
C GLY A 388 43.33 -42.66 60.25
N GLN A 389 43.33 -43.87 59.67
CA GLN A 389 42.37 -44.45 58.69
C GLN A 389 42.03 -45.89 59.17
N PRO A 390 41.21 -46.73 58.49
CA PRO A 390 40.16 -46.52 57.46
C PRO A 390 38.81 -47.21 57.86
N LEU A 391 37.82 -47.29 56.95
CA LEU A 391 37.14 -48.55 56.52
C LEU A 391 35.92 -48.35 55.56
N LYS A 392 35.57 -49.41 54.82
CA LYS A 392 34.30 -49.67 54.09
C LYS A 392 33.97 -51.17 54.28
N PRO A 393 32.70 -51.63 54.13
CA PRO A 393 32.36 -52.38 52.89
C PRO A 393 30.88 -52.44 52.43
N ALA A 394 30.68 -52.69 51.12
CA ALA A 394 29.55 -53.39 50.45
C ALA A 394 28.11 -52.75 50.53
N VAL A 395 27.08 -53.14 49.73
CA VAL A 395 26.75 -54.35 48.91
C VAL A 395 26.10 -53.99 47.52
N LEU A 396 26.06 -54.94 46.57
CA LEU A 396 25.47 -54.95 45.19
C LEU A 396 24.90 -56.39 44.91
N PRO A 397 24.54 -56.88 43.67
CA PRO A 397 24.13 -56.26 42.37
C PRO A 397 22.58 -56.40 42.15
N VAL A 398 21.87 -56.78 41.06
CA VAL A 398 22.03 -57.36 39.67
C VAL A 398 20.83 -56.83 38.82
N ALA A 399 20.89 -56.49 37.51
CA ALA A 399 20.74 -57.35 36.29
C ALA A 399 20.77 -56.41 35.03
N SER A 400 21.65 -56.51 34.02
CA SER A 400 21.82 -57.50 32.91
C SER A 400 20.80 -57.36 31.75
N SER A 401 21.13 -57.35 30.45
CA SER A 401 22.42 -57.63 29.75
C SER A 401 22.51 -57.19 28.25
N HIS A 402 23.77 -57.11 27.76
CA HIS A 402 24.38 -56.91 26.41
C HIS A 402 23.68 -57.43 25.12
N LYS A 403 23.96 -56.96 23.88
CA LYS A 403 25.23 -57.04 23.07
C LYS A 403 25.33 -55.89 22.02
N LEU A 404 26.47 -55.20 21.82
CA LEU A 404 27.67 -55.50 20.97
C LEU A 404 27.41 -55.53 19.43
N GLY A 405 28.24 -54.92 18.55
CA GLY A 405 29.55 -54.26 18.76
C GLY A 405 30.13 -53.45 17.55
N LYS A 406 31.46 -53.20 17.55
CA LYS A 406 32.24 -52.26 16.66
C LYS A 406 32.54 -52.78 15.23
N LYS A 407 32.75 -51.87 14.25
CA LYS A 407 34.07 -51.64 13.57
C LYS A 407 34.15 -50.40 12.64
N GLU A 408 35.35 -50.18 12.10
CA GLU A 408 35.88 -49.09 11.22
C GLU A 408 34.95 -48.60 10.09
N LYS A 409 34.98 -47.34 9.59
CA LYS A 409 36.06 -46.35 9.28
C LYS A 409 36.76 -46.56 7.93
N GLU A 410 36.07 -46.27 6.82
CA GLU A 410 36.69 -45.87 5.54
C GLU A 410 35.72 -45.10 4.62
N LYS A 411 36.22 -44.63 3.46
CA LYS A 411 35.51 -43.91 2.38
C LYS A 411 34.90 -42.55 2.71
N ASP A 412 35.79 -41.61 3.02
CA ASP A 412 35.74 -40.31 2.33
C ASP A 412 36.67 -40.37 1.09
N LYS A 413 36.50 -39.45 0.12
CA LYS A 413 37.09 -39.44 -1.24
C LYS A 413 36.54 -40.48 -2.25
N GLU A 414 35.33 -40.23 -2.79
CA GLU A 414 35.09 -40.30 -4.25
C GLU A 414 33.72 -39.70 -4.63
N LYS A 415 33.71 -38.44 -5.09
CA LYS A 415 32.60 -37.85 -5.87
C LYS A 415 32.95 -36.54 -6.60
N GLU A 416 34.11 -35.94 -6.33
CA GLU A 416 34.64 -34.78 -7.07
C GLU A 416 35.38 -35.19 -8.35
N LYS A 417 34.76 -35.97 -9.24
CA LYS A 417 35.41 -36.33 -10.53
C LYS A 417 34.52 -36.67 -11.73
N GLU A 418 33.23 -36.30 -11.73
CA GLU A 418 32.36 -36.53 -12.90
C GLU A 418 31.90 -35.25 -13.65
N LYS A 419 32.41 -34.07 -13.28
CA LYS A 419 32.32 -32.86 -14.12
C LYS A 419 33.43 -32.80 -15.17
N LYS A 420 33.46 -33.75 -16.13
CA LYS A 420 34.18 -33.65 -17.43
C LYS A 420 33.97 -34.88 -18.35
N LYS A 421 32.81 -35.00 -19.01
CA LYS A 421 32.59 -35.70 -20.31
C LYS A 421 31.11 -35.69 -20.77
N ARG A 422 30.63 -34.56 -21.31
CA ARG A 422 29.48 -34.52 -22.23
C ARG A 422 29.42 -33.18 -23.00
N ASN A 423 30.23 -33.13 -24.05
CA ASN A 423 30.13 -32.24 -25.21
C ASN A 423 30.80 -33.01 -26.37
N PHE A 424 30.39 -32.73 -27.62
CA PHE A 424 30.43 -33.66 -28.76
C PHE A 424 29.47 -34.87 -28.56
N PHE A 425 28.60 -35.23 -29.50
CA PHE A 425 28.64 -35.00 -30.95
C PHE A 425 27.21 -34.85 -31.55
N LYS A 426 27.09 -34.06 -32.64
CA LYS A 426 25.88 -33.74 -33.43
C LYS A 426 24.82 -32.91 -32.70
#